data_AF-A0A7U8AQY2-F1
#
_entry.id   AF-A0A7U8AQY2-F1
#
_cell.length_a   1.000
_cell.length_b   1.000
_cell.length_c   1.000
_cell.angle_alpha   90.00
_cell.angle_beta   90.00
_cell.angle_gamma   90.00
#
_symmetry.space_group_name_H-M   'P 1'
#
loop_
_entity.id
_entity.type
_entity.pdbx_description
1 polymer ?
#
loop_
_entity_poly.entity_id
_entity_poly.type
_entity_poly.pdbx_seq_one_letter_code
_entity_poly.pdbx_strand_id
1 'polypeptide(L)'
;MEYWKIDYGAYKSDNVFYIVDGQQRITTSIILISVILNNTKETQQIKDKTLWFSDEEYNDLYKKYIAKSNQNGEYLYYFRYTADNPSYEFLKTKIFENKSISNTNNETLYTANLENAKKFFKEKINNFTLKQKENLFKKVTEQLLFNVYEISNDLDVFIAFETMNNRGKKLSNLELLKNRLIYLQNLKMKINFL
;
A
#
# COMPACT_ATOMS: atom_id res chain seq x y z
N MET A 1 -7.84 -13.40 -21.52
CA MET A 1 -6.68 -13.37 -20.59
C MET A 1 -5.77 -12.24 -21.01
N GLU A 2 -6.13 -10.99 -20.70
CA GLU A 2 -5.32 -9.80 -20.99
C GLU A 2 -5.80 -8.67 -20.06
N TYR A 3 -5.28 -8.61 -18.84
CA TYR A 3 -5.50 -7.45 -17.95
C TYR A 3 -4.21 -6.94 -17.30
N TRP A 4 -3.06 -7.52 -17.64
CA TRP A 4 -1.78 -7.16 -17.02
C TRP A 4 -1.04 -6.16 -17.90
N LYS A 5 -1.65 -4.99 -18.11
CA LYS A 5 -0.90 -3.85 -18.67
C LYS A 5 0.11 -3.40 -17.61
N ILE A 6 1.38 -3.52 -17.97
CA ILE A 6 2.52 -2.97 -17.22
C ILE A 6 2.26 -1.48 -17.02
N ASP A 7 1.97 -1.09 -15.78
CA ASP A 7 1.70 0.28 -15.40
C ASP A 7 3.05 1.02 -15.25
N TYR A 8 3.31 2.00 -16.11
CA TYR A 8 4.61 2.67 -16.34
C TYR A 8 5.13 3.56 -15.20
N GLY A 9 4.68 3.38 -13.96
CA GLY A 9 5.10 4.17 -12.78
C GLY A 9 5.60 3.37 -11.59
N ALA A 10 5.96 2.09 -11.77
CA ALA A 10 6.63 1.28 -10.74
C ALA A 10 8.14 1.33 -10.97
N TYR A 11 8.92 1.16 -9.90
CA TYR A 11 10.35 0.96 -10.04
C TYR A 11 10.59 -0.20 -11.01
N LYS A 12 11.31 0.08 -12.11
CA LYS A 12 11.89 -0.93 -12.98
C LYS A 12 13.01 -1.65 -12.21
N SER A 13 12.62 -2.40 -11.19
CA SER A 13 13.30 -3.64 -10.84
C SER A 13 12.50 -4.76 -11.48
N ASP A 14 13.16 -5.86 -11.81
CA ASP A 14 12.54 -7.04 -12.42
C ASP A 14 11.45 -7.72 -11.55
N ASN A 15 11.17 -7.19 -10.35
CA ASN A 15 10.34 -7.80 -9.31
C ASN A 15 9.21 -6.86 -8.81
N VAL A 16 8.30 -6.43 -9.70
CA VAL A 16 7.05 -5.78 -9.27
C VAL A 16 6.01 -6.85 -8.98
N PHE A 17 5.46 -6.86 -7.77
CA PHE A 17 4.47 -7.85 -7.34
C PHE A 17 3.08 -7.24 -7.16
N TYR A 18 2.07 -7.99 -7.58
CA TYR A 18 0.69 -7.73 -7.16
C TYR A 18 0.44 -8.37 -5.80
N ILE A 19 0.07 -7.55 -4.82
CA ILE A 19 -0.30 -8.03 -3.50
C ILE A 19 -1.74 -8.54 -3.58
N VAL A 20 -1.95 -9.84 -3.39
CA VAL A 20 -3.28 -10.47 -3.44
C VAL A 20 -4.00 -10.33 -2.09
N ASP A 21 -3.31 -10.69 -1.01
CA ASP A 21 -3.78 -10.54 0.37
C ASP A 21 -2.85 -9.64 1.18
N GLY A 22 -3.40 -8.97 2.18
CA GLY A 22 -2.66 -8.04 3.03
C GLY A 22 -2.57 -6.61 2.47
N GLN A 23 -3.19 -6.32 1.32
CA GLN A 23 -3.24 -4.98 0.73
C GLN A 23 -3.63 -3.92 1.77
N GLN A 24 -4.74 -4.13 2.48
CA GLN A 24 -5.23 -3.20 3.50
C GLN A 24 -4.22 -3.00 4.63
N ARG A 25 -3.54 -4.07 5.10
CA ARG A 25 -2.54 -3.98 6.18
C ARG A 25 -1.33 -3.17 5.75
N ILE A 26 -0.86 -3.38 4.53
CA ILE A 26 0.28 -2.64 3.95
C ILE A 26 -0.11 -1.18 3.74
N THR A 27 -1.27 -0.90 3.14
CA THR A 27 -1.79 0.46 2.97
C THR A 27 -1.84 1.21 4.30
N THR A 28 -2.45 0.63 5.34
CA THR A 28 -2.56 1.26 6.65
C THR A 28 -1.19 1.53 7.29
N SER A 29 -0.25 0.58 7.16
CA SER A 29 1.12 0.74 7.69
C SER A 29 1.86 1.89 6.99
N ILE A 30 1.70 2.00 5.67
CA ILE A 30 2.31 3.06 4.88
C ILE A 30 1.69 4.43 5.15
N ILE A 31 0.36 4.51 5.36
CA ILE A 31 -0.28 5.75 5.81
C ILE A 31 0.29 6.18 7.16
N LEU A 32 0.43 5.25 8.11
CA LEU A 32 0.99 5.55 9.42
C LEU A 32 2.44 6.07 9.31
N ILE A 33 3.28 5.43 8.51
CA ILE A 33 4.65 5.90 8.24
C ILE A 33 4.63 7.32 7.66
N SER A 34 3.81 7.56 6.62
CA SER A 34 3.68 8.89 5.98
C SER A 34 3.27 9.96 6.99
N VAL A 35 2.28 9.67 7.84
CA VAL A 35 1.80 10.60 8.88
C VAL A 35 2.88 10.91 9.91
N ILE A 36 3.65 9.90 10.36
CA ILE A 36 4.75 10.12 11.32
C ILE A 36 5.82 11.03 10.70
N LEU A 37 6.22 10.76 9.47
CA LEU A 37 7.25 11.54 8.77
C LEU A 37 6.77 12.98 8.55
N ASN A 38 5.58 13.17 7.97
CA ASN A 38 5.03 14.51 7.70
C ASN A 38 4.84 15.31 8.99
N ASN A 39 4.34 14.69 10.05
CA ASN A 39 4.15 15.38 11.32
C ASN A 39 5.48 15.76 11.98
N THR A 40 6.50 14.91 11.86
CA THR A 40 7.85 15.23 12.36
C THR A 40 8.44 16.40 11.58
N LYS A 41 8.28 16.40 10.25
CA LYS A 41 8.63 17.52 9.38
C LYS A 41 7.92 18.81 9.80
N GLU A 42 6.60 18.80 9.96
CA GLU A 42 5.81 19.96 10.43
C GLU A 42 6.30 20.48 11.80
N THR A 43 6.65 19.58 12.73
CA THR A 43 7.08 19.94 14.09
C THR A 43 8.50 20.53 14.12
N GLN A 44 9.41 20.03 13.27
CA GLN A 44 10.83 20.39 13.28
C GLN A 44 11.20 21.45 12.23
N GLN A 45 10.35 21.73 11.22
CA GLN A 45 10.56 22.74 10.17
C GLN A 45 10.59 24.21 10.64
N ILE A 46 10.84 24.47 11.91
CA ILE A 46 10.96 25.84 12.44
C ILE A 46 12.34 26.48 12.10
N LYS A 47 13.35 25.73 11.61
CA LYS A 47 14.67 26.32 11.24
C LYS A 47 15.32 25.56 10.09
N ASP A 48 15.90 26.29 9.12
CA ASP A 48 16.67 25.83 7.95
C ASP A 48 17.86 24.92 8.27
N LYS A 49 17.60 23.73 8.81
CA LYS A 49 18.57 22.68 9.09
C LYS A 49 18.10 21.37 8.48
N THR A 50 19.06 20.53 8.11
CA THR A 50 18.83 19.13 7.76
C THR A 50 17.92 18.50 8.82
N LEU A 51 16.85 17.86 8.35
CA LEU A 51 15.81 17.28 9.19
C LEU A 51 16.22 15.85 9.57
N TRP A 52 16.34 15.57 10.87
CA TRP A 52 16.74 14.26 11.39
C TRP A 52 15.62 13.62 12.21
N PHE A 53 15.39 12.34 12.00
CA PHE A 53 14.41 11.55 12.74
C PHE A 53 14.91 10.12 12.92
N SER A 54 14.81 9.59 14.14
CA SER A 54 15.25 8.20 14.43
C SER A 54 16.69 7.91 13.96
N ASP A 55 17.61 8.85 14.18
CA ASP A 55 19.03 8.78 13.81
C ASP A 55 19.33 8.69 12.29
N GLU A 56 18.33 8.92 11.43
CA GLU A 56 18.48 8.99 9.96
C GLU A 56 18.00 10.35 9.43
N GLU A 57 18.50 10.78 8.26
CA GLU A 57 18.00 11.97 7.58
C GLU A 57 16.57 11.70 7.07
N TYR A 58 15.69 12.70 7.17
CA TYR A 58 14.31 12.62 6.68
C TYR A 58 14.23 12.17 5.21
N ASN A 59 15.11 12.70 4.36
CA ASN A 59 15.13 12.37 2.94
C ASN A 59 15.48 10.90 2.71
N ASP A 60 16.39 10.35 3.50
CA ASP A 60 16.76 8.94 3.44
C ASP A 60 15.60 8.05 3.92
N LEU A 61 14.92 8.44 5.00
CA LEU A 61 13.72 7.73 5.48
C LEU A 61 12.58 7.76 4.44
N TYR A 62 12.33 8.93 3.84
CA TYR A 62 11.32 9.07 2.79
C TYR A 62 11.67 8.19 1.58
N LYS A 63 12.94 8.19 1.18
CA LYS A 63 13.47 7.35 0.11
C LYS A 63 13.43 5.86 0.44
N LYS A 64 13.53 5.49 1.71
CA LYS A 64 13.52 4.10 2.18
C LYS A 64 12.11 3.51 2.25
N TYR A 65 11.11 4.28 2.68
CA TYR A 65 9.77 3.75 2.97
C TYR A 65 8.66 4.25 2.05
N ILE A 66 8.79 5.42 1.42
CA ILE A 66 7.70 6.03 0.64
C ILE A 66 8.00 6.00 -0.86
N ALA A 67 8.99 6.77 -1.32
CA ALA A 67 9.27 6.92 -2.73
C ALA A 67 10.68 7.44 -3.04
N LYS A 68 11.21 7.09 -4.22
CA LYS A 68 12.41 7.69 -4.80
C LYS A 68 12.01 8.71 -5.86
N SER A 69 12.78 9.79 -6.03
CA SER A 69 12.64 10.66 -7.19
C SER A 69 13.56 10.21 -8.33
N ASN A 70 13.11 10.34 -9.58
CA ASN A 70 13.98 10.21 -10.76
C ASN A 70 14.65 11.56 -11.09
N GLN A 71 15.55 11.56 -12.08
CA GLN A 71 16.26 12.77 -12.53
C GLN A 71 15.31 13.88 -13.02
N ASN A 72 14.08 13.52 -13.42
CA ASN A 72 13.05 14.45 -13.89
C ASN A 72 12.17 14.99 -12.76
N GLY A 73 12.44 14.61 -11.50
CA GLY A 73 11.66 15.03 -10.33
C GLY A 73 10.35 14.26 -10.12
N GLU A 74 10.09 13.19 -10.88
CA GLU A 74 8.92 12.34 -10.69
C GLU A 74 9.16 11.33 -9.57
N TYR A 75 8.13 11.12 -8.74
CA TYR A 75 8.18 10.17 -7.64
C TYR A 75 7.75 8.77 -8.05
N LEU A 76 8.55 7.82 -7.58
CA LEU A 76 8.44 6.39 -7.79
C LEU A 76 8.17 5.71 -6.46
N TYR A 77 6.90 5.37 -6.23
CA TYR A 77 6.43 4.84 -4.95
C TYR A 77 6.63 3.33 -4.87
N TYR A 78 7.05 2.83 -3.70
CA TYR A 78 7.16 1.38 -3.48
C TYR A 78 5.80 0.68 -3.41
N PHE A 79 4.77 1.41 -3.00
CA PHE A 79 3.39 0.92 -2.93
C PHE A 79 2.45 1.90 -3.60
N ARG A 80 1.59 1.37 -4.47
CA ARG A 80 0.60 2.14 -5.20
C ARG A 80 -0.58 1.28 -5.61
N TYR A 81 -1.71 1.92 -5.87
CA TYR A 81 -2.79 1.31 -6.64
C TYR A 81 -2.45 1.34 -8.14
N THR A 82 -3.15 0.52 -8.92
CA THR A 82 -3.09 0.58 -10.39
C THR A 82 -3.67 1.92 -10.89
N ALA A 83 -3.18 2.42 -12.02
CA ALA A 83 -3.54 3.74 -12.54
C ALA A 83 -5.03 3.92 -12.86
N ASP A 84 -5.77 2.84 -13.10
CA ASP A 84 -7.22 2.83 -13.30
C ASP A 84 -8.02 2.96 -11.98
N ASN A 85 -7.36 2.83 -10.82
CA ASN A 85 -8.00 2.95 -9.52
C ASN A 85 -8.03 4.42 -9.05
N PRO A 86 -9.20 4.99 -8.71
CA PRO A 86 -9.31 6.34 -8.15
C PRO A 86 -8.43 6.60 -6.92
N SER A 87 -8.13 5.55 -6.15
CA SER A 87 -7.29 5.61 -4.96
C SER A 87 -5.81 5.85 -5.28
N TYR A 88 -5.37 5.66 -6.53
CA TYR A 88 -4.00 5.89 -6.96
C TYR A 88 -3.58 7.35 -6.80
N GLU A 89 -4.32 8.27 -7.41
CA GLU A 89 -4.04 9.70 -7.32
C GLU A 89 -4.29 10.22 -5.90
N PHE A 90 -5.30 9.67 -5.21
CA PHE A 90 -5.56 10.02 -3.81
C PHE A 90 -4.38 9.66 -2.90
N LEU A 91 -3.83 8.45 -3.02
CA LEU A 91 -2.67 8.02 -2.22
C LEU A 91 -1.47 8.95 -2.46
N LYS A 92 -1.16 9.30 -3.72
CA LYS A 92 -0.05 10.21 -4.04
C LYS A 92 -0.23 11.62 -3.48
N THR A 93 -1.41 12.20 -3.72
CA THR A 93 -1.64 13.63 -3.46
C THR A 93 -2.06 13.89 -2.02
N LYS A 94 -2.93 13.05 -1.45
CA LYS A 94 -3.50 13.26 -0.13
C LYS A 94 -2.75 12.52 0.97
N ILE A 95 -2.17 11.34 0.71
CA ILE A 95 -1.42 10.61 1.73
C ILE A 95 0.06 10.98 1.71
N PHE A 96 0.70 10.99 0.55
CA PHE A 96 2.13 11.31 0.42
C PHE A 96 2.43 12.79 0.20
N GLU A 97 1.40 13.62 0.00
CA GLU A 97 1.49 15.09 -0.13
C GLU A 97 2.37 15.56 -1.31
N ASN A 98 2.50 14.72 -2.34
CA ASN A 98 3.23 15.04 -3.56
C ASN A 98 2.32 15.73 -4.58
N LYS A 99 2.89 16.68 -5.32
CA LYS A 99 2.18 17.38 -6.40
C LYS A 99 1.90 16.42 -7.55
N SER A 100 0.65 16.39 -8.02
CA SER A 100 0.24 15.70 -9.23
C SER A 100 -0.59 16.63 -10.11
N ILE A 101 -0.37 16.56 -11.42
CA ILE A 101 -1.08 17.38 -12.43
C ILE A 101 -2.42 16.71 -12.81
N SER A 102 -2.55 15.41 -12.59
CA SER A 102 -3.67 14.57 -13.04
C SER A 102 -4.76 14.32 -11.99
N ASN A 103 -4.83 15.12 -10.92
CA ASN A 103 -5.77 14.85 -9.84
C ASN A 103 -7.22 15.03 -10.30
N THR A 104 -7.94 13.91 -10.45
CA THR A 104 -9.34 13.88 -10.88
C THR A 104 -10.35 14.05 -9.74
N ASN A 105 -9.92 14.21 -8.48
CA ASN A 105 -10.80 14.41 -7.32
C ASN A 105 -11.99 13.42 -7.25
N ASN A 106 -11.77 12.17 -7.65
CA ASN A 106 -12.80 11.14 -7.64
C ASN A 106 -12.97 10.62 -6.21
N GLU A 107 -14.01 11.09 -5.52
CA GLU A 107 -14.38 10.60 -4.19
C GLU A 107 -15.10 9.24 -4.30
N THR A 108 -14.55 8.24 -3.61
CA THR A 108 -15.12 6.91 -3.47
C THR A 108 -15.12 6.51 -1.98
N LEU A 109 -15.82 5.43 -1.64
CA LEU A 109 -15.74 4.86 -0.29
C LEU A 109 -14.29 4.51 0.11
N TYR A 110 -13.47 4.06 -0.86
CA TYR A 110 -12.07 3.74 -0.61
C TYR A 110 -11.23 4.98 -0.29
N THR A 111 -11.37 6.06 -1.07
CA THR A 111 -10.65 7.31 -0.79
C THR A 111 -11.09 7.93 0.53
N ALA A 112 -12.39 7.86 0.88
CA ALA A 112 -12.90 8.27 2.18
C ALA A 112 -12.26 7.45 3.33
N ASN A 113 -12.10 6.13 3.14
CA ASN A 113 -11.42 5.28 4.14
C ASN A 113 -9.94 5.64 4.30
N LEU A 114 -9.24 5.95 3.19
CA LEU A 114 -7.85 6.41 3.23
C LEU A 114 -7.74 7.75 3.98
N GLU A 115 -8.65 8.68 3.72
CA GLU A 115 -8.72 9.97 4.41
C GLU A 115 -8.97 9.81 5.90
N ASN A 116 -9.95 8.99 6.26
CA ASN A 116 -10.29 8.71 7.65
C ASN A 116 -9.10 8.08 8.40
N ALA A 117 -8.38 7.14 7.76
CA ALA A 117 -7.18 6.56 8.35
C ALA A 117 -6.07 7.61 8.56
N LYS A 118 -5.82 8.48 7.56
CA LYS A 118 -4.85 9.58 7.70
C LYS A 118 -5.24 10.51 8.84
N LYS A 119 -6.50 10.94 8.90
CA LYS A 119 -7.02 11.85 9.92
C LYS A 119 -6.88 11.24 11.32
N PHE A 120 -7.30 9.99 11.48
CA PHE A 120 -7.16 9.25 12.72
C PHE A 120 -5.72 9.20 13.20
N PHE A 121 -4.77 8.82 12.34
CA PHE A 121 -3.36 8.79 12.71
C PHE A 121 -2.81 10.19 13.01
N LYS A 122 -3.16 11.22 12.23
CA LYS A 122 -2.69 12.58 12.47
C LYS A 122 -3.14 13.08 13.85
N GLU A 123 -4.41 12.86 14.21
CA GLU A 123 -4.94 13.20 15.54
C GLU A 123 -4.21 12.47 16.67
N LYS A 124 -3.86 11.20 16.50
CA LYS A 124 -3.09 10.44 17.50
C LYS A 124 -1.64 10.93 17.62
N ILE A 125 -0.97 11.10 16.48
CA ILE A 125 0.46 11.47 16.43
C ILE A 125 0.70 12.92 16.90
N ASN A 126 -0.27 13.83 16.72
CA ASN A 126 -0.19 15.19 17.24
C ASN A 126 0.03 15.25 18.76
N ASN A 127 -0.49 14.26 19.48
CA ASN A 127 -0.37 14.19 20.94
C ASN A 127 0.90 13.47 21.42
N PHE A 128 1.76 13.01 20.50
CA PHE A 128 2.96 12.24 20.83
C PHE A 128 4.19 13.14 20.94
N THR A 129 5.04 12.85 21.92
CA THR A 129 6.40 13.36 21.99
C THR A 129 7.26 12.79 20.86
N LEU A 130 8.38 13.45 20.53
CA LEU A 130 9.31 12.96 19.52
C LEU A 130 9.76 11.51 19.81
N LYS A 131 10.05 11.20 21.08
CA LYS A 131 10.49 9.85 21.47
C LYS A 131 9.40 8.79 21.27
N GLN A 132 8.14 9.13 21.52
CA GLN A 132 7.01 8.23 21.26
C GLN A 132 6.83 8.00 19.76
N LYS A 133 7.04 9.02 18.92
CA LYS A 133 7.01 8.89 17.46
C LYS A 133 8.11 7.96 16.97
N GLU A 134 9.35 8.13 17.44
CA GLU A 134 10.48 7.23 17.11
C GLU A 134 10.18 5.78 17.52
N ASN A 135 9.69 5.56 18.73
CA ASN A 135 9.36 4.22 19.20
C ASN A 135 8.27 3.57 18.36
N LEU A 136 7.24 4.33 17.97
CA LEU A 136 6.17 3.83 17.09
C LEU A 136 6.69 3.56 15.68
N PHE A 137 7.50 4.46 15.13
CA PHE A 137 8.13 4.30 13.83
C PHE A 137 8.93 3.00 13.78
N LYS A 138 9.83 2.79 14.74
CA LYS A 138 10.64 1.58 14.88
C LYS A 138 9.79 0.31 14.96
N LYS A 139 8.67 0.35 15.69
CA LYS A 139 7.72 -0.78 15.77
C LYS A 139 7.14 -1.13 14.40
N VAL A 140 6.72 -0.13 13.63
CA VAL A 140 6.08 -0.33 12.33
C VAL A 140 7.11 -0.76 11.28
N THR A 141 8.34 -0.27 11.35
CA THR A 141 9.36 -0.55 10.33
C THR A 141 10.21 -1.79 10.62
N GLU A 142 10.43 -2.17 11.89
CA GLU A 142 11.37 -3.22 12.26
C GLU A 142 10.75 -4.40 13.02
N GLN A 143 9.56 -4.24 13.61
CA GLN A 143 8.96 -5.27 14.48
C GLN A 143 7.76 -5.98 13.85
N LEU A 144 7.37 -5.62 12.62
CA LEU A 144 6.36 -6.34 11.88
C LEU A 144 6.98 -7.55 11.17
N LEU A 145 6.42 -8.73 11.43
CA LEU A 145 6.80 -9.98 10.76
C LEU A 145 5.82 -10.27 9.62
N PHE A 146 6.37 -10.44 8.41
CA PHE A 146 5.59 -10.78 7.22
C PHE A 146 5.87 -12.22 6.84
N ASN A 147 4.80 -12.97 6.56
CA ASN A 147 4.89 -14.27 5.91
C ASN A 147 4.59 -14.06 4.43
N VAL A 148 5.63 -14.14 3.60
CA VAL A 148 5.54 -13.79 2.17
C VAL A 148 5.53 -15.07 1.35
N TYR A 149 4.50 -15.19 0.51
CA TYR A 149 4.36 -16.28 -0.45
C TYR A 149 4.29 -15.69 -1.85
N GLU A 150 5.31 -15.99 -2.65
CA GLU A 150 5.31 -15.65 -4.06
C GLU A 150 4.60 -16.75 -4.84
N ILE A 151 3.62 -16.38 -5.66
CA ILE A 151 2.84 -17.31 -6.47
C ILE A 151 3.23 -17.08 -7.93
N SER A 152 3.69 -18.12 -8.61
CA SER A 152 3.98 -18.09 -10.04
C SER A 152 2.70 -17.85 -10.85
N ASN A 153 2.82 -17.17 -12.00
CA ASN A 153 1.68 -16.83 -12.88
C ASN A 153 0.87 -18.05 -13.34
N ASP A 154 1.44 -19.25 -13.30
CA ASP A 154 0.83 -20.50 -13.75
C ASP A 154 -0.14 -21.10 -12.71
N LEU A 155 -0.09 -20.62 -11.46
CA LEU A 155 -0.93 -21.08 -10.37
C LEU A 155 -2.16 -20.18 -10.21
N ASP A 156 -3.33 -20.80 -10.04
CA ASP A 156 -4.55 -20.06 -9.73
C ASP A 156 -4.45 -19.49 -8.31
N VAL A 157 -4.21 -18.18 -8.25
CA VAL A 157 -4.13 -17.36 -7.04
C VAL A 157 -5.31 -17.64 -6.10
N PHE A 158 -6.50 -17.90 -6.65
CA PHE A 158 -7.69 -18.19 -5.86
C PHE A 158 -7.58 -19.52 -5.11
N ILE A 159 -7.06 -20.55 -5.77
CA ILE A 159 -6.87 -21.88 -5.18
C ILE A 159 -5.78 -21.82 -4.10
N ALA A 160 -4.67 -21.12 -4.37
CA ALA A 160 -3.60 -20.91 -3.40
C ALA A 160 -4.13 -20.19 -2.16
N PHE A 161 -4.93 -19.13 -2.34
CA PHE A 161 -5.54 -18.39 -1.25
C PHE A 161 -6.51 -19.24 -0.42
N GLU A 162 -7.41 -19.98 -1.05
CA GLU A 162 -8.34 -20.90 -0.37
C GLU A 162 -7.60 -21.94 0.49
N THR A 163 -6.51 -22.47 -0.04
CA THR A 163 -5.71 -23.50 0.63
C THR A 163 -4.93 -22.91 1.82
N MET A 164 -4.45 -21.67 1.69
CA MET A 164 -3.71 -20.95 2.73
C MET A 164 -4.62 -20.30 3.79
N ASN A 165 -5.82 -19.89 3.44
CA ASN A 165 -6.78 -19.19 4.31
C ASN A 165 -7.51 -20.14 5.28
N ASN A 166 -6.91 -21.30 5.56
CA ASN A 166 -7.38 -22.27 6.53
C ASN A 166 -7.06 -21.78 7.96
N ARG A 167 -7.75 -20.71 8.40
CA ARG A 167 -7.62 -20.02 9.69
C ARG A 167 -8.04 -20.86 10.92
N GLY A 168 -7.94 -22.18 10.85
CA GLY A 168 -8.37 -23.10 11.92
C GLY A 168 -9.89 -23.20 12.11
N LYS A 169 -10.70 -22.48 11.33
CA LYS A 169 -12.14 -22.70 11.16
C LYS A 169 -12.40 -23.12 9.72
N LYS A 170 -13.13 -24.22 9.52
CA LYS A 170 -13.56 -24.66 8.18
C LYS A 170 -14.39 -23.54 7.54
N LEU A 171 -14.13 -23.29 6.25
CA LEU A 171 -15.01 -22.47 5.40
C LEU A 171 -16.45 -22.97 5.55
N SER A 172 -17.39 -22.05 5.64
CA SER A 172 -18.81 -22.41 5.65
C SER A 172 -19.20 -23.03 4.31
N ASN A 173 -20.27 -23.84 4.31
CA ASN A 173 -20.78 -24.43 3.07
C ASN A 173 -21.12 -23.37 2.01
N LEU A 174 -21.51 -22.16 2.42
CA LEU A 174 -21.82 -21.05 1.51
C LEU A 174 -20.56 -20.45 0.89
N GLU A 175 -19.47 -20.32 1.65
CA GLU A 175 -18.18 -19.85 1.12
C GLU A 175 -17.62 -20.88 0.14
N LEU A 176 -17.62 -22.17 0.49
CA LEU A 176 -17.22 -23.26 -0.42
C LEU A 176 -18.04 -23.26 -1.72
N LEU A 177 -19.35 -23.06 -1.62
CA LEU A 177 -20.24 -23.04 -2.79
C LEU A 177 -20.00 -21.79 -3.65
N LYS A 178 -19.81 -20.62 -3.03
CA LYS A 178 -19.43 -19.38 -3.73
C LYS A 178 -18.10 -19.56 -4.46
N ASN A 179 -17.11 -20.14 -3.80
CA ASN A 179 -15.78 -20.38 -4.34
C ASN A 179 -15.82 -21.39 -5.50
N ARG A 180 -16.63 -22.45 -5.36
CA ARG A 180 -16.86 -23.42 -6.43
C ARG A 180 -17.57 -22.80 -7.64
N LEU A 181 -18.54 -21.91 -7.44
CA LEU A 181 -19.23 -21.22 -8.52
C LEU A 181 -18.31 -20.27 -9.29
N ILE A 182 -17.48 -19.48 -8.59
CA ILE A 182 -16.49 -18.60 -9.21
C ILE A 182 -15.50 -19.41 -10.06
N TYR A 183 -15.00 -20.52 -9.50
CA TYR A 183 -14.11 -21.43 -10.23
C TYR A 183 -14.78 -21.99 -11.50
N LEU A 184 -16.02 -22.48 -11.41
CA LEU A 184 -16.76 -23.01 -12.57
C LEU A 184 -17.05 -21.95 -13.64
N GLN A 185 -17.31 -20.70 -13.24
CA GLN A 185 -17.46 -19.59 -14.18
C GLN A 185 -16.15 -19.29 -14.92
N ASN A 186 -15.02 -19.23 -14.20
CA ASN A 186 -13.71 -19.04 -14.81
C ASN A 186 -13.33 -20.18 -15.75
N LEU A 187 -13.68 -21.42 -15.41
CA LEU A 187 -13.46 -22.60 -16.24
C LEU A 187 -14.32 -22.57 -17.52
N LYS A 188 -15.63 -22.26 -17.39
CA LYS A 188 -16.52 -22.11 -18.56
C LYS A 188 -16.09 -20.97 -19.47
N MET A 189 -15.60 -19.86 -18.92
CA MET A 189 -15.05 -18.78 -19.74
C MET A 189 -13.82 -19.25 -20.53
N LYS A 190 -12.93 -20.07 -19.96
CA LYS A 190 -11.80 -20.66 -20.71
C LYS A 190 -12.24 -21.61 -21.83
N ILE A 191 -13.33 -22.35 -21.65
CA ILE A 191 -13.84 -23.31 -22.66
C ILE A 191 -14.52 -22.59 -23.84
N ASN A 192 -15.17 -21.46 -23.63
CA ASN A 192 -15.84 -20.71 -24.70
C ASN A 192 -14.89 -19.86 -25.59
N PHE A 193 -13.59 -19.87 -25.31
CA PHE A 193 -12.55 -19.22 -26.14
C PHE A 193 -11.67 -20.23 -26.89
N LEU A 194 -12.07 -21.50 -26.94
CA LEU A 194 -11.56 -22.56 -27.84
C LEU A 194 -12.65 -22.94 -28.83
#